data_AF-A0A919FA59-F1
#
_entry.id   AF-A0A919FA59-F1
#
_cell.length_a   1.000
_cell.length_b   1.000
_cell.length_c   1.000
_cell.angle_alpha   90.00
_cell.angle_beta   90.00
_cell.angle_gamma   90.00
#
_symmetry.space_group_name_H-M   'P 1'
#
loop_
_entity.id
_entity.type
_entity.pdbx_description
1 polymer ?
#
loop_
_entity_poly.entity_id
_entity_poly.type
_entity_poly.pdbx_seq_one_letter_code
_entity_poly.pdbx_strand_id
1 'polypeptide(L)'
;MTPAEDASAPAPSMEAYNRGVLAQIEDRIMQGLRASMRTAEYCVVRNATTGVCAVVASGTTGEDPHRVFGPAEFAECLHYINTTVVTRMAEQPERHRRHHASRRPQPDPPSPCNAPERNQE
;
A
#
# COMPACT_ATOMS: atom_id res chain seq x y z
N MET A 1 74.89 -14.35 -4.97
CA MET A 1 74.30 -14.32 -3.62
C MET A 1 72.80 -14.10 -3.79
N THR A 2 72.03 -15.18 -3.74
CA THR A 2 70.56 -15.17 -3.82
C THR A 2 69.98 -14.92 -2.42
N PRO A 3 68.97 -14.07 -2.26
CA PRO A 3 68.30 -13.94 -0.97
C PRO A 3 67.42 -15.18 -0.75
N ALA A 4 67.49 -15.67 0.48
CA ALA A 4 66.79 -16.82 0.99
C ALA A 4 65.37 -16.45 1.47
N GLU A 5 64.60 -17.50 1.68
CA GLU A 5 63.46 -17.59 2.59
C GLU A 5 62.15 -16.94 2.15
N ASP A 6 61.40 -17.73 1.37
CA ASP A 6 59.95 -17.76 1.39
C ASP A 6 59.50 -18.25 2.79
N ALA A 7 59.41 -17.32 3.74
CA ALA A 7 58.95 -17.59 5.10
C ALA A 7 57.45 -17.89 5.08
N SER A 8 57.11 -19.18 4.94
CA SER A 8 55.76 -19.70 5.14
C SER A 8 55.26 -19.29 6.53
N ALA A 9 54.28 -18.39 6.57
CA ALA A 9 53.69 -17.91 7.81
C ALA A 9 53.15 -19.10 8.63
N PRO A 10 53.33 -19.11 9.96
CA PRO A 10 52.82 -20.19 10.80
C PRO A 10 51.30 -20.26 10.67
N ALA A 11 50.77 -21.47 10.44
CA ALA A 11 49.34 -21.71 10.40
C ALA A 11 48.69 -21.19 11.69
N PRO A 12 47.50 -20.56 11.60
CA PRO A 12 46.82 -20.04 12.79
C PRO A 12 46.59 -21.18 13.78
N SER A 13 46.78 -20.91 15.07
CA SER A 13 46.44 -21.88 16.10
C SER A 13 44.98 -22.28 15.98
N MET A 14 44.65 -23.55 16.30
CA MET A 14 43.26 -24.03 16.31
C MET A 14 42.33 -23.12 17.13
N GLU A 15 42.86 -22.50 18.19
CA GLU A 15 42.12 -21.55 19.01
C GLU A 15 41.82 -20.23 18.28
N ALA A 16 42.77 -19.70 17.51
CA ALA A 16 42.57 -18.52 16.66
C ALA A 16 41.59 -18.82 15.52
N TYR A 17 41.69 -20.01 14.93
CA TYR A 17 40.75 -20.49 13.92
C TYR A 17 39.32 -20.60 14.48
N ASN A 18 39.14 -21.26 15.63
CA ASN A 18 37.84 -21.41 16.28
C ASN A 18 37.21 -20.05 16.63
N ARG A 19 38.02 -19.11 17.14
CA ARG A 19 37.56 -17.73 17.38
C ARG A 19 37.11 -17.04 16.09
N GLY A 20 37.86 -17.20 15.00
CA GLY A 20 37.49 -16.67 13.69
C GLY A 20 36.17 -17.24 13.16
N VAL A 21 35.97 -18.55 13.29
CA VAL A 21 34.73 -19.21 12.86
C VAL A 21 33.54 -18.71 13.69
N LEU A 22 33.67 -18.62 15.01
CA LEU A 22 32.60 -18.10 15.87
C LEU A 22 32.23 -16.66 15.54
N ALA A 23 33.22 -15.79 15.28
CA ALA A 23 32.98 -14.42 14.87
C ALA A 23 32.22 -14.34 13.53
N GLN A 24 32.53 -15.22 12.57
CA GLN A 24 31.81 -15.29 11.29
C GLN A 24 30.36 -15.78 11.46
N ILE A 25 30.14 -16.73 12.37
CA ILE A 25 28.78 -17.21 12.69
C ILE A 25 27.96 -16.08 13.31
N GLU A 26 28.54 -15.36 14.27
CA GLU A 26 27.90 -14.22 14.92
C GLU A 26 27.52 -13.13 13.90
N ASP A 27 28.43 -12.78 12.99
CA ASP A 27 28.17 -11.78 11.96
C ASP A 27 27.02 -12.21 11.03
N ARG A 28 26.99 -13.47 10.61
CA ARG A 28 25.89 -14.00 9.78
C ARG A 28 24.55 -13.99 10.52
N ILE A 29 24.54 -14.33 11.81
CA ILE A 29 23.32 -14.28 12.63
C ILE A 29 22.82 -12.83 12.73
N MET A 30 23.72 -11.90 13.04
CA MET A 30 23.38 -10.48 13.16
C MET A 30 22.90 -9.89 11.84
N GLN A 31 23.51 -10.30 10.73
CA GLN A 31 23.09 -9.88 9.39
C GLN A 31 21.69 -10.43 9.04
N GLY A 32 21.43 -11.70 9.34
CA GLY A 32 20.11 -12.32 9.16
C GLY A 32 19.03 -11.64 10.01
N LEU A 33 19.33 -11.34 11.27
CA LEU A 33 18.42 -10.63 12.17
C LEU A 33 18.12 -9.22 11.66
N ARG A 34 19.16 -8.46 11.27
CA ARG A 34 18.99 -7.12 10.69
C ARG A 34 18.18 -7.15 9.40
N ALA A 35 18.40 -8.14 8.53
CA ALA A 35 17.63 -8.29 7.31
C ALA A 35 16.16 -8.61 7.61
N SER A 36 15.89 -9.45 8.61
CA SER A 36 14.53 -9.81 9.03
C SER A 36 13.79 -8.66 9.72
N MET A 37 14.50 -7.72 10.34
CA MET A 37 13.90 -6.55 11.00
C MET A 37 13.61 -5.40 10.03
N ARG A 38 14.09 -5.45 8.78
CA ARG A 38 13.74 -4.43 7.78
C ARG A 38 12.28 -4.61 7.42
N THR A 39 11.44 -3.69 7.88
CA THR A 39 10.06 -3.59 7.41
C THR A 39 10.08 -3.25 5.92
N ALA A 40 9.24 -3.95 5.16
CA ALA A 40 9.12 -3.70 3.73
C ALA A 40 8.53 -2.30 3.51
N GLU A 41 9.21 -1.48 2.72
CA GLU A 41 8.77 -0.14 2.38
C GLU A 41 7.88 -0.16 1.14
N TYR A 42 6.80 0.62 1.19
CA TYR A 42 5.81 0.77 0.14
C TYR A 42 5.64 2.23 -0.24
N CYS A 43 5.12 2.44 -1.44
CA CYS A 43 4.75 3.74 -1.99
C CYS A 43 3.30 3.70 -2.45
N VAL A 44 2.63 4.85 -2.43
CA VAL A 44 1.30 5.02 -3.05
C VAL A 44 1.48 5.71 -4.38
N VAL A 45 0.99 5.08 -5.44
CA VAL A 45 0.99 5.61 -6.79
C VAL A 45 -0.45 5.93 -7.18
N ARG A 46 -0.66 7.11 -7.78
CA ARG A 46 -1.98 7.53 -8.24
C ARG A 46 -1.99 7.69 -9.75
N ASN A 47 -2.84 6.91 -10.41
CA ASN A 47 -3.07 7.09 -11.83
C ASN A 47 -3.73 8.46 -12.07
N ALA A 48 -3.10 9.32 -12.87
CA ALA A 48 -3.59 10.68 -13.12
C ALA A 48 -4.92 10.69 -13.89
N THR A 49 -5.16 9.71 -14.76
CA THR A 49 -6.34 9.62 -15.62
C THR A 49 -7.55 9.06 -14.87
N THR A 50 -7.38 7.96 -14.14
CA THR A 50 -8.49 7.27 -13.46
C THR A 50 -8.65 7.69 -12.00
N GLY A 51 -7.63 8.32 -11.41
CA GLY A 51 -7.60 8.70 -10.00
C GLY A 51 -7.40 7.54 -9.03
N VAL A 52 -7.30 6.30 -9.52
CA VAL A 52 -7.09 5.08 -8.73
C VAL A 52 -5.74 5.15 -8.02
N CYS A 53 -5.73 4.82 -6.73
CA CYS A 53 -4.52 4.73 -5.92
C CYS A 53 -4.15 3.24 -5.74
N ALA A 54 -2.87 2.92 -5.90
CA ALA A 54 -2.33 1.59 -5.68
C ALA A 54 -1.14 1.66 -4.72
N VAL A 55 -1.00 0.66 -3.85
CA VAL A 55 0.17 0.49 -2.99
C VAL A 55 1.13 -0.46 -3.67
N VAL A 56 2.38 -0.04 -3.85
CA VAL A 56 3.42 -0.78 -4.55
C VAL A 56 4.68 -0.85 -3.70
N ALA A 57 5.47 -1.91 -3.83
CA ALA A 57 6.74 -2.01 -3.12
C ALA A 57 7.70 -0.90 -3.61
N SER A 58 8.37 -0.22 -2.69
CA SER A 58 9.27 0.91 -3.01
C SER A 58 10.40 0.47 -3.95
N GLY A 59 10.90 -0.75 -3.77
CA GLY A 59 11.97 -1.33 -4.60
C GLY A 59 11.60 -1.59 -6.06
N THR A 60 10.33 -1.58 -6.44
CA THR A 60 9.89 -1.88 -7.82
C THR A 60 9.59 -0.65 -8.66
N THR A 61 9.46 0.53 -8.04
CA THR A 61 8.90 1.72 -8.71
C THR A 61 9.92 2.76 -9.15
N GLY A 62 11.17 2.71 -8.67
CA GLY A 62 12.18 3.72 -9.01
C GLY A 62 11.67 5.16 -8.76
N GLU A 63 12.02 6.11 -9.64
CA GLU A 63 11.36 7.42 -9.68
C GLU A 63 10.09 7.34 -10.53
N ASP A 64 9.00 6.87 -9.92
CA ASP A 64 7.68 6.93 -10.55
C ASP A 64 7.10 8.36 -10.43
N PRO A 65 6.86 9.07 -11.55
CA PRO A 65 6.28 10.42 -11.54
C PRO A 65 4.84 10.45 -10.99
N HIS A 66 4.21 9.29 -10.82
CA HIS A 66 2.87 9.14 -10.25
C HIS A 66 2.89 8.79 -8.76
N ARG A 67 4.06 8.71 -8.13
CA ARG A 67 4.17 8.53 -6.67
C ARG A 67 3.61 9.76 -5.96
N VAL A 68 2.63 9.54 -5.09
CA VAL A 68 1.97 10.59 -4.30
C VAL A 68 2.29 10.49 -2.80
N PHE A 69 2.77 9.35 -2.33
CA PHE A 69 3.15 9.14 -0.92
C PHE A 69 4.17 7.99 -0.80
N GLY A 70 4.96 8.01 0.28
CA GLY A 70 6.02 7.02 0.57
C GLY A 70 7.42 7.42 0.06
N PRO A 71 8.47 6.64 0.37
CA PRO A 71 8.43 5.31 1.02
C PRO A 71 7.98 5.34 2.48
N ALA A 72 7.15 4.37 2.87
CA ALA A 72 6.52 4.26 4.19
C ALA A 72 6.09 2.80 4.47
N GLU A 73 5.67 2.48 5.70
CA GLU A 73 5.12 1.15 5.99
C GLU A 73 3.76 0.93 5.31
N PHE A 74 3.37 -0.33 5.09
CA PHE A 74 2.10 -0.67 4.44
C PHE A 74 0.88 -0.06 5.15
N ALA A 75 0.89 -0.06 6.49
CA ALA A 75 -0.19 0.51 7.30
C ALA A 75 -0.32 2.02 7.11
N GLU A 76 0.81 2.74 6.99
CA GLU A 76 0.83 4.19 6.75
C GLU A 76 0.35 4.52 5.33
N CYS A 77 0.73 3.72 4.33
CA CYS A 77 0.23 3.83 2.97
C CYS A 77 -1.30 3.64 2.90
N LEU A 78 -1.84 2.63 3.61
CA LEU A 78 -3.28 2.43 3.71
C LEU A 78 -3.97 3.56 4.46
N HIS A 79 -3.37 4.05 5.55
CA HIS A 79 -3.89 5.19 6.29
C HIS A 79 -3.99 6.43 5.40
N TYR A 80 -2.94 6.74 4.64
CA TYR A 80 -2.93 7.83 3.66
C TYR A 80 -4.05 7.69 2.62
N ILE A 81 -4.27 6.51 2.06
CA ILE A 81 -5.35 6.27 1.09
C ILE A 81 -6.70 6.53 1.74
N ASN A 82 -6.93 5.98 2.93
CA ASN A 82 -8.20 6.11 3.64
C ASN A 82 -8.48 7.58 4.01
N THR A 83 -7.50 8.33 4.51
CA THR A 83 -7.70 9.76 4.80
C THR A 83 -7.91 10.57 3.52
N THR A 84 -7.17 10.32 2.45
CA THR A 84 -7.28 11.07 1.20
C THR A 84 -8.60 10.80 0.47
N VAL A 85 -9.08 9.56 0.45
CA VAL A 85 -10.35 9.18 -0.19
C VAL A 85 -11.54 9.63 0.64
N VAL A 86 -11.51 9.44 1.97
CA VAL A 86 -12.60 9.86 2.87
C VAL A 86 -12.74 11.38 2.90
N THR A 87 -11.64 12.13 2.93
CA THR A 87 -11.70 13.60 2.94
C THR A 87 -12.24 14.13 1.61
N ARG A 88 -11.81 13.59 0.46
CA ARG A 88 -12.34 14.03 -0.85
C ARG A 88 -13.80 13.64 -1.08
N MET A 89 -14.25 12.50 -0.54
CA MET A 89 -15.67 12.12 -0.60
C MET A 89 -16.53 12.98 0.34
N ALA A 90 -16.00 13.34 1.52
CA ALA A 90 -16.67 14.26 2.45
C ALA A 90 -16.72 15.71 1.93
N GLU A 91 -15.69 16.16 1.20
CA GLU A 91 -15.62 17.46 0.54
C GLU A 91 -16.41 17.54 -0.78
N GLN A 92 -17.01 16.44 -1.25
CA GLN A 92 -18.00 16.44 -2.32
C GLN A 92 -19.43 16.26 -1.80
N PRO A 93 -19.97 17.18 -0.95
CA PRO A 93 -21.40 17.31 -0.87
C PRO A 93 -21.87 17.99 -2.15
N GLU A 94 -22.44 17.20 -3.06
CA GLU A 94 -23.45 17.69 -4.02
C GLU A 94 -23.00 18.57 -5.19
N ARG A 95 -22.32 17.97 -6.19
CA ARG A 95 -22.43 18.45 -7.58
C ARG A 95 -23.56 17.77 -8.39
N HIS A 96 -24.31 16.85 -7.79
CA HIS A 96 -25.43 16.16 -8.46
C HIS A 96 -26.83 16.66 -8.08
N ARG A 97 -26.98 17.67 -7.20
CA ARG A 97 -28.30 18.12 -6.75
C ARG A 97 -28.78 19.46 -7.34
N ARG A 98 -28.09 20.01 -8.35
CA ARG A 98 -28.46 21.31 -8.96
C ARG A 98 -29.10 21.26 -10.35
N HIS A 99 -29.53 20.09 -10.85
CA HIS A 99 -30.26 20.02 -12.12
C HIS A 99 -31.62 19.28 -12.08
N HIS A 100 -32.10 18.80 -10.93
CA HIS A 100 -33.42 18.15 -10.83
C HIS A 100 -34.46 18.94 -10.00
N ALA A 101 -34.32 20.26 -9.91
CA ALA A 101 -35.34 21.13 -9.31
C ALA A 101 -36.27 21.73 -10.39
N SER A 102 -36.90 20.90 -11.24
CA SER A 102 -38.04 21.31 -12.09
C SER A 102 -38.75 20.11 -12.74
N ARG A 103 -39.18 19.14 -11.93
CA ARG A 103 -40.31 18.25 -12.26
C ARG A 103 -40.72 17.50 -11.00
N ARG A 104 -41.57 18.13 -10.18
CA ARG A 104 -42.49 17.34 -9.36
C ARG A 104 -43.47 16.71 -10.36
N PRO A 105 -43.62 15.37 -10.42
CA PRO A 105 -44.82 14.80 -10.99
C PRO A 105 -45.97 15.30 -10.13
N GLN A 106 -46.95 15.98 -10.72
CA GLN A 106 -48.23 16.15 -10.04
C GLN A 106 -48.79 14.75 -9.79
N PRO A 107 -49.30 14.44 -8.59
CA PRO A 107 -50.13 13.26 -8.43
C PRO A 107 -51.41 13.46 -9.24
N ASP A 108 -51.71 12.53 -10.14
CA ASP A 108 -52.95 12.52 -10.91
C ASP A 108 -54.16 12.56 -9.95
N PRO A 109 -55.26 13.22 -10.33
CA PRO A 109 -56.48 13.20 -9.53
C PRO A 109 -57.01 11.76 -9.43
N PRO A 110 -57.59 11.35 -8.29
CA PRO A 110 -58.12 10.00 -8.14
C PRO A 110 -59.25 9.75 -9.15
N SER A 111 -59.10 8.71 -9.97
CA SER A 111 -60.17 8.19 -10.82
C SER A 111 -61.41 7.86 -10.00
N PRO A 112 -62.63 8.15 -10.51
CA PRO A 112 -63.86 7.86 -9.79
C PRO A 112 -63.99 6.35 -9.53
N CYS A 113 -64.35 6.03 -8.29
CA CYS A 113 -64.63 4.68 -7.80
C CYS A 113 -65.65 3.97 -8.70
N ASN A 114 -65.27 2.85 -9.32
CA ASN A 114 -66.25 1.88 -9.79
C ASN A 114 -66.75 1.10 -8.56
N ALA A 115 -68.01 1.35 -8.21
CA ALA A 115 -68.75 0.58 -7.22
C ALA A 115 -68.95 -0.88 -7.69
N PRO A 116 -69.08 -1.84 -6.76
CA PRO A 116 -68.94 -3.26 -7.05
C PRO A 116 -70.13 -3.84 -7.83
N GLU A 117 -69.81 -4.78 -8.72
CA GLU A 117 -70.76 -5.73 -9.33
C GLU A 117 -71.62 -6.38 -8.24
N ARG A 118 -72.93 -6.17 -8.32
CA ARG A 118 -73.90 -6.99 -7.59
C ARG A 118 -74.77 -7.69 -8.63
N ASN A 119 -74.41 -8.94 -8.89
CA ASN A 119 -75.24 -9.92 -9.60
C ASN A 119 -76.65 -9.92 -8.98
N GLN A 120 -77.67 -9.76 -9.83
CA GLN A 120 -79.05 -10.07 -9.49
C GLN A 120 -79.38 -11.43 -10.09
N GLU A 121 -79.50 -12.43 -9.23
CA GLU A 121 -80.45 -13.55 -9.37
C GLU A 121 -81.64 -13.26 -8.43
#